data_AF-A0A2D6F9G8-F1
#
_entry.id   AF-A0A2D6F9G8-F1
#
_cell.length_a   1.000
_cell.length_b   1.000
_cell.length_c   1.000
_cell.angle_alpha   90.00
_cell.angle_beta   90.00
_cell.angle_gamma   90.00
#
_symmetry.space_group_name_H-M   'P 1'
#
loop_
_entity.id
_entity.type
_entity.pdbx_description
1 polymer ?
#
loop_
_entity_poly.entity_id
_entity_poly.type
_entity_poly.pdbx_seq_one_letter_code
_entity_poly.pdbx_strand_id
1 'polypeptide(L)'
;MSRCRLGVDVGGTFTDFVLFDEDSQEMWVHKSPTIPQDQTQGIAAGVTSLLAQQDVAPEDLAYVALGSTIAINAMLQGQTAPVGIITTEGFRDLLELRRQRRDSLFDLFFQLPLPMVPRHLRLGVPERVNAEGEVLAPLDEGKVREALARLGRAGVKSVAVCFLFSFLNPRHELRVEELAREVIPGLSIWLSHRVLPEFREFERLSTTVCNAALGPTMAAYLGNISSRMEDLGCRRPPYIMQSNGGVMTLRGAQERPANTLFSGPSAGVVGGLHVARLAGAGNVITFDMGGTSTDVCLVRQGAISMVHEKEIGGTPVRTPMVDVNSVGAGGGSIAW
;
A
#
# COMPACT_ATOMS: atom_id res chain seq x y z
N MET A 1 26.18 6.61 22.66
CA MET A 1 24.97 6.97 21.89
C MET A 1 24.14 5.72 21.89
N SER A 2 23.28 5.61 22.89
CA SER A 2 22.34 4.51 23.09
C SER A 2 21.51 4.34 21.83
N ARG A 3 21.38 3.10 21.36
CA ARG A 3 20.81 2.74 20.05
C ARG A 3 19.45 2.06 20.23
N CYS A 4 18.49 2.77 20.79
CA CYS A 4 17.16 2.19 20.95
C CYS A 4 16.48 1.99 19.58
N ARG A 5 15.83 0.85 19.40
CA ARG A 5 15.01 0.51 18.24
C ARG A 5 13.57 0.34 18.68
N LEU A 6 12.66 0.98 17.95
CA LEU A 6 11.24 0.91 18.22
C LEU A 6 10.51 0.26 17.03
N GLY A 7 9.78 -0.82 17.31
CA GLY A 7 8.76 -1.37 16.43
C GLY A 7 7.38 -0.93 16.91
N VAL A 8 6.51 -0.55 15.98
CA VAL A 8 5.10 -0.26 16.28
C VAL A 8 4.23 -0.99 15.28
N ASP A 9 3.21 -1.70 15.75
CA ASP A 9 2.17 -2.27 14.91
C ASP A 9 0.80 -1.70 15.27
N VAL A 10 0.16 -1.10 14.27
CA VAL A 10 -1.10 -0.39 14.44
C VAL A 10 -2.24 -1.26 13.94
N GLY A 11 -2.83 -2.01 14.87
CA GLY A 11 -4.03 -2.80 14.65
C GLY A 11 -5.32 -1.99 14.77
N GLY A 12 -6.45 -2.65 14.49
CA GLY A 12 -7.78 -2.02 14.57
C GLY A 12 -8.24 -1.71 16.00
N THR A 13 -7.82 -2.52 16.99
CA THR A 13 -8.25 -2.38 18.39
C THR A 13 -7.15 -1.78 19.27
N PHE A 14 -5.92 -2.27 19.13
CA PHE A 14 -4.77 -1.84 19.91
C PHE A 14 -3.60 -1.52 18.99
N THR A 15 -2.75 -0.62 19.47
CA THR A 15 -1.43 -0.35 18.93
C THR A 15 -0.41 -0.98 19.86
N ASP A 16 0.46 -1.81 19.29
CA ASP A 16 1.49 -2.56 20.00
C ASP A 16 2.85 -1.94 19.73
N PHE A 17 3.66 -1.78 20.78
CA PHE A 17 4.98 -1.15 20.74
C PHE A 17 6.02 -2.09 21.34
N VAL A 18 7.18 -2.18 20.69
CA VAL A 18 8.34 -2.92 21.19
C VAL A 18 9.55 -2.01 21.14
N LEU A 19 10.07 -1.65 22.31
CA LEU A 19 11.33 -0.94 22.46
C LEU A 19 12.43 -1.95 22.78
N PHE A 20 13.51 -1.90 22.01
CA PHE A 20 14.69 -2.73 22.23
C PHE A 20 15.90 -1.82 22.38
N ASP A 21 16.60 -1.93 23.51
CA ASP A 21 17.88 -1.27 23.72
C ASP A 21 19.03 -2.20 23.33
N GLU A 22 19.81 -1.80 22.32
CA GLU A 22 20.94 -2.58 21.86
C GLU A 22 22.06 -2.71 22.90
N ASP A 23 22.20 -1.75 23.82
CA ASP A 23 23.29 -1.73 24.79
C ASP A 23 23.01 -2.67 25.96
N SER A 24 21.83 -2.54 26.59
CA SER A 24 21.41 -3.42 27.69
C SER A 24 20.87 -4.77 27.21
N GLN A 25 20.50 -4.90 25.93
CA GLN A 25 19.73 -6.04 25.37
C GLN A 25 18.34 -6.21 26.01
N GLU A 26 17.83 -5.17 26.69
CA GLU A 26 16.49 -5.20 27.29
C GLU A 26 15.41 -4.90 26.24
N MET A 27 14.25 -5.53 26.44
CA MET A 27 13.10 -5.38 25.57
C MET A 27 11.86 -5.06 26.40
N TRP A 28 11.16 -4.00 26.02
CA TRP A 28 9.93 -3.57 26.67
C TRP A 28 8.79 -3.56 25.67
N VAL A 29 7.66 -4.12 26.11
CA VAL A 29 6.42 -4.15 25.33
C VAL A 29 5.43 -3.20 25.96
N HIS A 30 4.81 -2.37 25.13
CA HIS A 30 3.72 -1.50 25.55
C HIS A 30 2.54 -1.68 24.61
N LYS A 31 1.33 -1.54 25.15
CA LYS A 31 0.09 -1.70 24.40
C LYS A 31 -0.84 -0.57 24.79
N SER A 32 -1.34 0.15 23.78
CA SER A 32 -2.32 1.22 23.98
C SER A 32 -3.53 1.02 23.08
N PRO A 33 -4.72 1.48 23.47
CA PRO A 33 -5.87 1.50 22.57
C PRO A 33 -5.55 2.26 21.28
N THR A 34 -5.96 1.73 20.13
CA THR A 34 -5.88 2.48 18.86
C THR A 34 -6.88 3.62 18.90
N ILE A 35 -6.50 4.80 18.40
CA ILE A 35 -7.40 5.94 18.18
C ILE A 35 -7.84 5.90 16.71
N PRO A 36 -9.03 5.39 16.36
CA PRO A 36 -9.38 5.15 14.95
C PRO A 36 -9.52 6.44 14.14
N GLN A 37 -9.92 7.54 14.78
CA GLN A 37 -10.09 8.84 14.12
C GLN A 37 -8.75 9.47 13.73
N ASP A 38 -7.70 9.18 14.49
CA ASP A 38 -6.33 9.59 14.18
C ASP A 38 -5.32 8.61 14.81
N GLN A 39 -4.92 7.61 14.03
CA GLN A 39 -3.95 6.61 14.47
C GLN A 39 -2.58 7.23 14.77
N THR A 40 -2.22 8.33 14.10
CA THR A 40 -0.92 8.99 14.30
C THR A 40 -0.83 9.61 15.69
N GLN A 41 -1.95 10.12 16.22
CA GLN A 41 -2.04 10.58 17.61
C GLN A 41 -1.85 9.43 18.59
N GLY A 42 -2.49 8.28 18.33
CA GLY A 42 -2.36 7.08 19.17
C GLY A 42 -0.92 6.58 19.24
N ILE A 43 -0.24 6.53 18.09
CA ILE A 43 1.19 6.17 18.00
C ILE A 43 2.03 7.15 18.84
N ALA A 44 1.89 8.46 18.61
CA ALA A 44 2.70 9.46 19.31
C ALA A 44 2.50 9.39 20.84
N ALA A 45 1.25 9.24 21.31
CA ALA A 45 0.96 9.09 22.74
C ALA A 45 1.58 7.82 23.34
N GLY A 46 1.50 6.69 22.63
CA GLY A 46 2.09 5.43 23.06
C GLY A 46 3.62 5.49 23.10
N VAL A 47 4.26 6.12 22.11
CA VAL A 47 5.71 6.36 22.11
C VAL A 47 6.11 7.22 23.31
N THR A 48 5.45 8.35 23.54
CA THR A 48 5.73 9.21 24.71
C THR A 48 5.60 8.44 26.02
N SER A 49 4.55 7.64 26.18
CA SER A 49 4.33 6.86 27.40
C SER A 49 5.42 5.83 27.61
N LEU A 50 5.79 5.08 26.56
CA LEU A 50 6.83 4.05 26.64
C LEU A 50 8.20 4.66 26.94
N LEU A 51 8.57 5.74 26.26
CA LEU A 51 9.84 6.42 26.48
C LEU A 51 9.95 6.98 27.91
N ALA A 52 8.89 7.60 28.42
CA ALA A 52 8.86 8.10 29.79
C ALA A 52 8.94 6.98 30.85
N GLN A 53 8.33 5.82 30.59
CA GLN A 53 8.39 4.67 31.50
C GLN A 53 9.79 4.05 31.58
N GLN A 54 10.56 4.10 30.48
CA GLN A 54 11.90 3.51 30.41
C GLN A 54 13.04 4.53 30.54
N ASP A 55 12.71 5.80 30.84
CA ASP A 55 13.67 6.91 30.94
C ASP A 55 14.56 7.05 29.69
N VAL A 56 13.97 6.84 28.51
CA VAL A 56 14.67 6.94 27.21
C VAL A 56 14.33 8.27 26.56
N ALA A 57 15.36 9.03 26.19
CA ALA A 57 15.16 10.27 25.45
C ALA A 57 14.71 9.97 23.99
N PRO A 58 13.75 10.70 23.42
CA PRO A 58 13.33 10.52 22.01
C PRO A 58 14.48 10.60 21.01
N GLU A 59 15.53 11.36 21.32
CA GLU A 59 16.73 11.49 20.50
C GLU A 59 17.62 10.23 20.46
N ASP A 60 17.44 9.31 21.41
CA ASP A 60 18.15 8.03 21.47
C ASP A 60 17.47 6.95 20.62
N LEU A 61 16.30 7.25 20.03
CA LEU A 61 15.68 6.37 19.04
C LEU A 61 16.47 6.40 17.73
N ALA A 62 17.35 5.42 17.57
CA ALA A 62 18.18 5.24 16.38
C ALA A 62 17.38 4.68 15.19
N TYR A 63 16.26 3.99 15.45
CA TYR A 63 15.44 3.34 14.45
C TYR A 63 13.99 3.23 14.90
N VAL A 64 13.05 3.60 14.03
CA VAL A 64 11.62 3.39 14.24
C VAL A 64 11.04 2.71 13.01
N ALA A 65 10.31 1.61 13.18
CA ALA A 65 9.57 0.96 12.10
C ALA A 65 8.08 0.80 12.47
N LEU A 66 7.22 1.20 11.54
CA LEU A 66 5.77 1.22 11.73
C LEU A 66 5.09 0.25 10.75
N GLY A 67 4.34 -0.71 11.29
CA GLY A 67 3.31 -1.47 10.58
C GLY A 67 1.95 -0.83 10.82
N SER A 68 1.10 -0.78 9.80
CA SER A 68 -0.27 -0.28 9.96
C SER A 68 -1.25 -1.03 9.05
N THR A 69 -2.50 -1.08 9.50
CA THR A 69 -3.62 -1.65 8.75
C THR A 69 -4.41 -0.61 7.93
N ILE A 70 -3.98 0.66 7.88
CA ILE A 70 -4.70 1.75 7.18
C ILE A 70 -4.91 1.43 5.70
N ALA A 71 -3.86 1.02 4.99
CA ALA A 71 -3.94 0.80 3.54
C ALA A 71 -4.94 -0.31 3.19
N ILE A 72 -4.84 -1.46 3.87
CA ILE A 72 -5.73 -2.59 3.61
C ILE A 72 -7.16 -2.30 4.02
N ASN A 73 -7.38 -1.64 5.16
CA ASN A 73 -8.72 -1.27 5.60
C ASN A 73 -9.37 -0.25 4.67
N ALA A 74 -8.62 0.74 4.18
CA ALA A 74 -9.12 1.70 3.20
C ALA A 74 -9.60 1.00 1.93
N MET A 75 -8.85 0.01 1.44
CA MET A 75 -9.23 -0.80 0.28
C MET A 75 -10.47 -1.66 0.53
N LEU A 76 -10.51 -2.39 1.65
CA LEU A 76 -11.60 -3.31 1.98
C LEU A 76 -12.91 -2.59 2.31
N GLN A 77 -12.84 -1.42 2.95
CA GLN A 77 -13.99 -0.60 3.32
C GLN A 77 -14.42 0.38 2.22
N GLY A 78 -13.71 0.42 1.10
CA GLY A 78 -13.96 1.37 0.01
C GLY A 78 -13.70 2.84 0.36
N GLN A 79 -13.00 3.12 1.45
CA GLN A 79 -12.64 4.46 1.92
C GLN A 79 -11.39 4.97 1.18
N THR A 80 -11.46 4.99 -0.14
CA THR A 80 -10.36 5.44 -1.01
C THR A 80 -10.72 6.72 -1.74
N ALA A 81 -9.71 7.40 -2.29
CA ALA A 81 -9.94 8.61 -3.06
C ALA A 81 -10.73 8.31 -4.35
N PRO A 82 -11.63 9.20 -4.81
CA PRO A 82 -12.25 9.07 -6.12
C PRO A 82 -11.19 9.09 -7.23
N VAL A 83 -11.05 7.99 -7.97
CA VAL A 83 -10.03 7.81 -9.01
C VAL A 83 -10.61 7.94 -10.42
N GLY A 84 -9.88 8.64 -11.30
CA GLY A 84 -10.08 8.63 -12.75
C GLY A 84 -8.98 7.87 -13.45
N ILE A 85 -9.24 7.37 -14.66
CA ILE A 85 -8.25 6.65 -15.47
C ILE A 85 -8.09 7.32 -16.83
N ILE A 86 -6.83 7.47 -17.25
CA ILE A 86 -6.44 7.82 -18.62
C ILE A 86 -5.66 6.65 -19.21
N THR A 87 -6.11 6.16 -20.36
CA THR A 87 -5.50 5.04 -21.10
C THR A 87 -5.34 5.37 -22.57
N THR A 88 -4.59 4.53 -23.28
CA THR A 88 -4.56 4.52 -24.74
C THR A 88 -5.97 4.40 -25.30
N GLU A 89 -6.29 5.13 -26.37
CA GLU A 89 -7.58 5.02 -27.04
C GLU A 89 -7.90 3.55 -27.38
N GLY A 90 -9.12 3.12 -27.05
CA GLY A 90 -9.56 1.72 -27.15
C GLY A 90 -9.27 0.84 -25.93
N PHE A 91 -8.47 1.29 -24.96
CA PHE A 91 -8.05 0.48 -23.79
C PHE A 91 -8.74 0.86 -22.47
N ARG A 92 -9.74 1.74 -22.51
CA ARG A 92 -10.48 2.19 -21.31
C ARG A 92 -11.26 1.10 -20.56
N ASP A 93 -11.44 -0.07 -21.17
CA ASP A 93 -12.18 -1.21 -20.62
C ASP A 93 -11.29 -2.33 -20.08
N LEU A 94 -9.97 -2.14 -20.04
CA LEU A 94 -9.03 -3.12 -19.50
C LEU A 94 -9.40 -3.61 -18.09
N LEU A 95 -9.78 -2.71 -17.19
CA LEU A 95 -10.20 -3.10 -15.84
C LEU A 95 -11.49 -3.93 -15.79
N GLU A 96 -12.37 -3.73 -16.76
CA GLU A 96 -13.65 -4.44 -16.84
C GLU A 96 -13.44 -5.85 -17.40
N LEU A 97 -12.68 -5.95 -18.50
CA LEU A 97 -12.43 -7.20 -19.21
C LEU A 97 -11.48 -8.13 -18.45
N ARG A 98 -10.57 -7.55 -17.66
CA ARG A 98 -9.54 -8.28 -16.90
C ARG A 98 -8.79 -9.27 -17.83
N ARG A 99 -8.48 -10.46 -17.31
CA ARG A 99 -7.94 -11.61 -18.07
C ARG A 99 -9.01 -12.66 -18.40
N GLN A 100 -10.29 -12.35 -18.19
CA GLN A 100 -11.41 -13.28 -18.30
C GLN A 100 -11.27 -14.58 -17.47
N ARG A 101 -10.42 -14.57 -16.44
CA ARG A 101 -10.29 -15.67 -15.48
C ARG A 101 -11.53 -15.68 -14.57
N ARG A 102 -12.08 -16.87 -14.33
CA ARG A 102 -13.20 -17.10 -13.40
C ARG A 102 -12.70 -17.92 -12.22
N ASP A 103 -13.08 -17.51 -11.01
CA ASP A 103 -12.74 -18.25 -9.79
C ASP A 103 -13.57 -19.53 -9.68
N SER A 104 -14.85 -19.44 -10.05
CA SER A 104 -15.72 -20.60 -10.22
C SER A 104 -15.86 -20.95 -11.70
N LEU A 105 -15.01 -21.85 -12.19
CA LEU A 105 -14.96 -22.23 -13.62
C LEU A 105 -16.28 -22.79 -14.15
N PHE A 106 -17.06 -23.46 -13.29
CA PHE A 106 -18.30 -24.16 -13.67
C PHE A 106 -19.58 -23.39 -13.35
N ASP A 107 -19.46 -22.22 -12.72
CA ASP A 107 -20.62 -21.35 -12.49
C ASP A 107 -20.89 -20.47 -13.73
N LEU A 108 -21.97 -20.78 -14.43
CA LEU A 108 -22.42 -20.03 -15.61
C LEU A 108 -22.95 -18.64 -15.27
N PHE A 109 -23.35 -18.41 -14.01
CA PHE A 109 -23.87 -17.14 -13.52
C PHE A 109 -22.81 -16.33 -12.76
N PHE A 110 -21.54 -16.76 -12.80
CA PHE A 110 -20.44 -16.06 -12.15
C PHE A 110 -20.36 -14.60 -12.62
N GLN A 111 -20.47 -13.68 -11.67
CA GLN A 111 -20.31 -12.25 -11.89
C GLN A 111 -18.97 -11.79 -11.33
N LEU A 112 -18.21 -11.06 -12.15
CA LEU A 112 -16.99 -10.42 -11.67
C LEU A 112 -17.34 -9.27 -10.73
N PRO A 113 -16.54 -9.04 -9.67
CA PRO A 113 -16.65 -7.84 -8.85
C PRO A 113 -16.54 -6.58 -9.72
N LEU A 114 -17.37 -5.59 -9.43
CA LEU A 114 -17.32 -4.30 -10.10
C LEU A 114 -15.93 -3.66 -9.94
N PRO A 115 -15.31 -3.15 -11.01
CA PRO A 115 -14.05 -2.45 -10.89
C PRO A 115 -14.14 -1.23 -9.98
N MET A 116 -13.08 -0.96 -9.22
CA MET A 116 -12.97 0.20 -8.32
C MET A 116 -13.24 1.54 -9.02
N VAL A 117 -12.86 1.65 -10.30
CA VAL A 117 -13.12 2.85 -11.12
C VAL A 117 -14.30 2.60 -12.05
N PRO A 118 -15.42 3.34 -11.88
CA PRO A 118 -16.60 3.18 -12.71
C PRO A 118 -16.33 3.63 -14.14
N ARG A 119 -17.02 3.01 -15.10
CA ARG A 119 -16.77 3.19 -16.53
C ARG A 119 -16.73 4.63 -17.02
N HIS A 120 -17.60 5.49 -16.48
CA HIS A 120 -17.70 6.89 -16.90
C HIS A 120 -16.49 7.75 -16.48
N LEU A 121 -15.62 7.25 -15.59
CA LEU A 121 -14.35 7.85 -15.17
C LEU A 121 -13.13 7.22 -15.85
N ARG A 122 -13.34 6.30 -16.82
CA ARG A 122 -12.27 5.65 -17.60
C ARG A 122 -12.24 6.25 -18.99
N LEU A 123 -11.20 7.02 -19.29
CA LEU A 123 -11.09 7.77 -20.53
C LEU A 123 -9.92 7.25 -21.37
N GLY A 124 -10.17 7.09 -22.66
CA GLY A 124 -9.13 6.81 -23.65
C GLY A 124 -8.73 8.13 -24.32
N VAL A 125 -7.44 8.33 -24.58
CA VAL A 125 -6.92 9.46 -25.35
C VAL A 125 -6.16 8.96 -26.57
N PRO A 126 -6.22 9.67 -27.71
CA PRO A 126 -5.45 9.29 -28.89
C PRO A 126 -3.94 9.44 -28.63
N GLU A 127 -3.25 8.31 -28.50
CA GLU A 127 -1.79 8.19 -28.56
C GLU A 127 -1.44 6.74 -28.90
N ARG A 128 -0.22 6.49 -29.42
CA ARG A 128 0.24 5.11 -29.60
C ARG A 128 1.76 4.99 -29.60
N VAL A 129 2.26 4.01 -28.84
CA VAL A 129 3.65 3.53 -28.84
C VAL A 129 3.65 2.06 -29.25
N ASN A 130 4.63 1.62 -30.04
CA ASN A 130 4.80 0.20 -30.43
C ASN A 130 5.67 -0.59 -29.43
N ALA A 131 5.89 -1.87 -29.73
CA ALA A 131 6.66 -2.78 -28.88
C ALA A 131 8.16 -2.43 -28.85
N GLU A 132 8.63 -1.68 -29.84
CA GLU A 132 9.99 -1.17 -29.98
C GLU A 132 10.20 0.17 -29.23
N GLY A 133 9.13 0.74 -28.66
CA GLY A 133 9.16 2.02 -27.95
C GLY A 133 9.06 3.25 -28.87
N GLU A 134 8.81 3.06 -30.16
CA GLU A 134 8.62 4.12 -31.14
C GLU A 134 7.20 4.67 -31.09
N VAL A 135 7.06 5.97 -31.34
CA VAL A 135 5.75 6.63 -31.35
C VAL A 135 5.10 6.45 -32.72
N LEU A 136 4.01 5.67 -32.74
CA LEU A 136 3.18 5.47 -33.94
C LEU A 136 2.15 6.58 -34.12
N ALA A 137 1.60 7.10 -33.02
CA ALA A 137 0.70 8.24 -33.02
C ALA A 137 1.07 9.18 -31.87
N PRO A 138 1.30 10.48 -32.14
CA PRO A 138 1.63 11.44 -31.09
C PRO A 138 0.46 11.59 -30.11
N LEU A 139 0.78 11.99 -28.87
CA LEU A 139 -0.23 12.30 -27.87
C LEU A 139 -1.07 13.51 -28.30
N ASP A 140 -2.38 13.34 -28.40
CA ASP A 140 -3.32 14.45 -28.59
C ASP A 140 -3.52 15.19 -27.27
N GLU A 141 -2.75 16.27 -27.08
CA GLU A 141 -2.83 17.10 -25.87
C GLU A 141 -4.20 17.75 -25.67
N GLY A 142 -4.93 18.06 -26.75
CA GLY A 142 -6.27 18.63 -26.68
C GLY A 142 -7.24 17.64 -26.04
N LYS A 143 -7.21 16.39 -26.48
CA LYS A 143 -8.02 15.30 -25.92
C LYS A 143 -7.62 14.96 -24.48
N VAL A 144 -6.34 15.06 -24.14
CA VAL A 144 -5.88 14.92 -22.75
C VAL A 144 -6.49 16.01 -21.85
N ARG A 145 -6.46 17.28 -22.28
CA ARG A 145 -7.05 18.39 -21.51
C ARG A 145 -8.56 18.25 -21.37
N GLU A 146 -9.26 17.83 -22.42
CA GLU A 146 -10.70 17.51 -22.36
C GLU A 146 -10.99 16.38 -21.36
N ALA A 147 -10.19 15.31 -21.38
CA ALA A 147 -10.33 14.18 -20.48
C ALA A 147 -10.10 14.59 -19.03
N LEU A 148 -9.02 15.33 -18.75
CA LEU A 148 -8.73 15.88 -17.43
C LEU A 148 -9.88 16.79 -16.96
N ALA A 149 -10.32 17.75 -17.77
CA ALA A 149 -11.43 18.64 -17.40
C ALA A 149 -12.72 17.87 -17.08
N ARG A 150 -13.01 16.77 -17.81
CA ARG A 150 -14.15 15.90 -17.50
C ARG A 150 -13.98 15.18 -16.15
N LEU A 151 -12.80 14.64 -15.85
CA LEU A 151 -12.52 14.00 -14.57
C LEU A 151 -12.60 15.01 -13.41
N GLY A 152 -12.10 16.23 -13.60
CA GLY A 152 -12.19 17.32 -12.64
C GLY A 152 -13.64 17.70 -12.32
N ARG A 153 -14.50 17.84 -13.34
CA ARG A 153 -15.94 18.08 -13.14
C ARG A 153 -16.65 16.94 -12.41
N ALA A 154 -16.15 15.71 -12.52
CA ALA A 154 -16.69 14.56 -11.82
C ALA A 154 -16.16 14.42 -10.37
N GLY A 155 -15.35 15.36 -9.88
CA GLY A 155 -14.86 15.37 -8.51
C GLY A 155 -13.72 14.40 -8.22
N VAL A 156 -13.06 13.87 -9.26
CA VAL A 156 -11.88 13.00 -9.13
C VAL A 156 -10.76 13.71 -8.37
N LYS A 157 -10.14 13.01 -7.42
CA LYS A 157 -9.02 13.52 -6.61
C LYS A 157 -7.68 12.93 -7.01
N SER A 158 -7.70 11.81 -7.73
CA SER A 158 -6.50 11.09 -8.14
C SER A 158 -6.69 10.49 -9.54
N VAL A 159 -5.68 10.53 -10.40
CA VAL A 159 -5.74 9.96 -11.76
C VAL A 159 -4.63 8.94 -11.97
N ALA A 160 -5.02 7.74 -12.39
CA ALA A 160 -4.10 6.72 -12.87
C ALA A 160 -3.96 6.84 -14.40
N VAL A 161 -2.72 6.94 -14.88
CA VAL A 161 -2.38 6.98 -16.30
C VAL A 161 -1.66 5.69 -16.66
N CYS A 162 -2.20 4.93 -17.61
CA CYS A 162 -1.58 3.71 -18.11
C CYS A 162 -1.68 3.66 -19.64
N PHE A 163 -0.58 4.00 -20.29
CA PHE A 163 -0.44 3.83 -21.73
C PHE A 163 0.22 2.50 -22.07
N LEU A 164 -0.08 1.96 -23.25
CA LEU A 164 0.62 0.79 -23.75
C LEU A 164 2.09 1.12 -23.97
N PHE A 165 2.96 0.17 -23.60
CA PHE A 165 4.41 0.30 -23.71
C PHE A 165 5.04 1.51 -23.00
N SER A 166 4.33 2.14 -22.05
CA SER A 166 4.87 3.26 -21.27
C SER A 166 6.08 2.88 -20.40
N PHE A 167 6.22 1.60 -20.06
CA PHE A 167 7.40 1.05 -19.39
C PHE A 167 8.66 1.05 -20.28
N LEU A 168 8.51 1.14 -21.62
CA LEU A 168 9.62 1.31 -22.57
C LEU A 168 9.82 2.79 -22.92
N ASN A 169 8.73 3.50 -23.21
CA ASN A 169 8.77 4.92 -23.55
C ASN A 169 7.73 5.70 -22.72
N PRO A 170 8.15 6.34 -21.60
CA PRO A 170 7.24 7.00 -20.68
C PRO A 170 6.82 8.41 -21.12
N ARG A 171 7.29 8.91 -22.27
CA ARG A 171 7.17 10.31 -22.67
C ARG A 171 5.72 10.81 -22.68
N HIS A 172 4.77 10.00 -23.15
CA HIS A 172 3.36 10.40 -23.16
C HIS A 172 2.76 10.44 -21.74
N GLU A 173 3.10 9.49 -20.86
CA GLU A 173 2.63 9.53 -19.47
C GLU A 173 3.19 10.74 -18.72
N LEU A 174 4.47 11.06 -18.93
CA LEU A 174 5.11 12.26 -18.36
C LEU A 174 4.43 13.54 -18.87
N ARG A 175 4.09 13.60 -20.16
CA ARG A 175 3.38 14.76 -20.72
C ARG A 175 1.97 14.91 -20.12
N VAL A 176 1.25 13.82 -19.88
CA VAL A 176 -0.05 13.87 -19.17
C VAL A 176 0.11 14.43 -17.75
N GLU A 177 1.18 14.07 -17.03
CA GLU A 177 1.49 14.64 -15.70
C GLU A 177 1.66 16.16 -15.75
N GLU A 178 2.42 16.67 -16.74
CA GLU A 178 2.59 18.11 -16.94
C GLU A 178 1.26 18.81 -17.20
N LEU A 179 0.46 18.29 -18.13
CA LEU A 179 -0.85 18.84 -18.49
C LEU A 179 -1.84 18.80 -17.31
N ALA A 180 -1.80 17.76 -16.49
CA ALA A 180 -2.68 17.62 -15.33
C ALA A 180 -2.44 18.70 -14.28
N ARG A 181 -1.17 19.06 -14.02
CA ARG A 181 -0.82 20.13 -13.07
C ARG A 181 -1.39 21.48 -13.49
N GLU A 182 -1.52 21.72 -14.79
CA GLU A 182 -2.11 22.94 -15.35
C GLU A 182 -3.65 22.93 -15.27
N VAL A 183 -4.30 21.79 -15.57
CA VAL A 183 -5.76 21.72 -15.72
C VAL A 183 -6.48 21.52 -14.37
N ILE A 184 -5.91 20.74 -13.45
CA ILE A 184 -6.48 20.48 -12.13
C ILE A 184 -5.39 20.65 -11.06
N PRO A 185 -5.19 21.87 -10.54
CA PRO A 185 -4.27 22.11 -9.44
C PRO A 185 -4.58 21.24 -8.23
N GLY A 186 -3.56 20.57 -7.67
CA GLY A 186 -3.71 19.68 -6.52
C GLY A 186 -4.17 18.25 -6.83
N LEU A 187 -4.35 17.89 -8.10
CA LEU A 187 -4.64 16.51 -8.50
C LEU A 187 -3.43 15.61 -8.26
N SER A 188 -3.66 14.46 -7.59
CA SER A 188 -2.65 13.41 -7.52
C SER A 188 -2.60 12.64 -8.84
N ILE A 189 -1.43 12.51 -9.46
CA ILE A 189 -1.27 11.72 -10.69
C ILE A 189 -0.34 10.53 -10.46
N TRP A 190 -0.72 9.40 -11.06
CA TRP A 190 -0.04 8.12 -10.89
C TRP A 190 0.28 7.56 -12.26
N LEU A 191 1.58 7.51 -12.58
CA LEU A 191 2.07 7.07 -13.87
C LEU A 191 2.46 5.60 -13.78
N SER A 192 1.89 4.78 -14.66
CA SER A 192 2.05 3.35 -14.57
C SER A 192 3.49 2.89 -14.75
N HIS A 193 4.30 3.61 -15.54
CA HIS A 193 5.74 3.31 -15.67
C HIS A 193 6.54 3.58 -14.39
N ARG A 194 6.05 4.42 -13.47
CA ARG A 194 6.71 4.63 -12.16
C ARG A 194 6.24 3.61 -11.13
N VAL A 195 4.97 3.22 -11.19
CA VAL A 195 4.36 2.29 -10.23
C VAL A 195 4.80 0.85 -10.48
N LEU A 196 4.67 0.38 -11.72
CA LEU A 196 4.97 -1.01 -12.09
C LEU A 196 5.48 -1.03 -13.55
N PRO A 197 6.78 -0.77 -13.80
CA PRO A 197 7.38 -0.75 -15.14
C PRO A 197 7.56 -2.14 -15.77
N GLU A 198 6.49 -2.93 -15.81
CA GLU A 198 6.49 -4.29 -16.34
C GLU A 198 5.55 -4.42 -17.55
N PHE A 199 5.82 -5.44 -18.38
CA PHE A 199 4.91 -5.89 -19.42
C PHE A 199 3.60 -6.41 -18.79
N ARG A 200 2.51 -6.37 -19.57
CA ARG A 200 1.09 -6.60 -19.20
C ARG A 200 0.39 -5.39 -18.59
N GLU A 201 -0.48 -4.82 -19.40
CA GLU A 201 -1.22 -3.59 -19.13
C GLU A 201 -2.32 -3.75 -18.08
N PHE A 202 -2.92 -4.93 -17.92
CA PHE A 202 -3.98 -5.14 -16.92
C PHE A 202 -3.42 -5.03 -15.50
N GLU A 203 -2.41 -5.82 -15.15
CA GLU A 203 -1.75 -5.81 -13.85
C GLU A 203 -1.11 -4.47 -13.53
N ARG A 204 -0.49 -3.86 -14.55
CA ARG A 204 0.09 -2.53 -14.44
C ARG A 204 -0.98 -1.47 -14.16
N LEU A 205 -2.10 -1.50 -14.88
CA LEU A 205 -3.21 -0.58 -14.64
C LEU A 205 -3.87 -0.81 -13.28
N SER A 206 -4.18 -2.05 -12.91
CA SER A 206 -4.86 -2.37 -11.64
C SER A 206 -4.01 -1.96 -10.43
N THR A 207 -2.69 -2.20 -10.50
CA THR A 207 -1.74 -1.76 -9.46
C THR A 207 -1.61 -0.24 -9.41
N THR A 208 -1.56 0.43 -10.57
CA THR A 208 -1.53 1.90 -10.64
C THR A 208 -2.80 2.53 -10.07
N VAL A 209 -3.96 1.92 -10.32
CA VAL A 209 -5.25 2.33 -9.76
C VAL A 209 -5.30 2.14 -8.25
N CYS A 210 -4.80 1.01 -7.73
CA CYS A 210 -4.68 0.79 -6.29
C CYS A 210 -3.81 1.87 -5.63
N ASN A 211 -2.65 2.19 -6.20
CA ASN A 211 -1.81 3.27 -5.69
C ASN A 211 -2.51 4.64 -5.78
N ALA A 212 -3.22 4.91 -6.89
CA ALA A 212 -3.98 6.14 -7.06
C ALA A 212 -5.09 6.31 -6.03
N ALA A 213 -5.76 5.22 -5.68
CA ALA A 213 -6.84 5.19 -4.70
C ALA A 213 -6.34 5.39 -3.27
N LEU A 214 -5.20 4.78 -2.93
CA LEU A 214 -4.57 4.86 -1.60
C LEU A 214 -3.78 6.15 -1.36
N GLY A 215 -3.25 6.74 -2.43
CA GLY A 215 -2.32 7.85 -2.41
C GLY A 215 -2.70 8.97 -1.43
N PRO A 216 -3.88 9.61 -1.58
CA PRO A 216 -4.27 10.72 -0.71
C PRO A 216 -4.38 10.34 0.77
N THR A 217 -4.96 9.18 1.08
CA THR A 217 -5.09 8.68 2.47
C THR A 217 -3.73 8.41 3.08
N MET A 218 -2.84 7.76 2.33
CA MET A 218 -1.49 7.46 2.80
C MET A 218 -0.62 8.72 2.91
N ALA A 219 -0.75 9.69 2.01
CA ALA A 219 -0.02 10.95 2.09
C ALA A 219 -0.36 11.71 3.38
N ALA A 220 -1.65 11.79 3.75
CA ALA A 220 -2.09 12.40 5.00
C ALA A 220 -1.54 11.67 6.22
N TYR A 221 -1.67 10.33 6.27
CA TYR A 221 -1.14 9.51 7.36
C TYR A 221 0.38 9.66 7.53
N LEU A 222 1.13 9.53 6.44
CA LEU A 222 2.59 9.57 6.45
C LEU A 222 3.13 10.97 6.78
N GLY A 223 2.44 12.03 6.35
CA GLY A 223 2.77 13.40 6.73
C GLY A 223 2.53 13.66 8.21
N ASN A 224 1.36 13.29 8.73
CA ASN A 224 1.00 13.47 10.13
C ASN A 224 1.96 12.71 11.06
N ILE A 225 2.30 11.46 10.74
CA ILE A 225 3.23 10.70 11.59
C ILE A 225 4.65 11.27 11.54
N SER A 226 5.12 11.78 10.40
CA SER A 226 6.42 12.46 10.32
C SER A 226 6.45 13.65 11.28
N SER A 227 5.47 14.55 11.14
CA SER A 227 5.37 15.76 11.99
C SER A 227 5.32 15.39 13.47
N ARG A 228 4.52 14.40 13.85
CA ARG A 228 4.41 14.00 15.26
C ARG A 228 5.70 13.42 15.82
N MET A 229 6.42 12.59 15.05
CA MET A 229 7.70 12.05 15.50
C MET A 229 8.76 13.15 15.63
N GLU A 230 8.73 14.15 14.73
CA GLU A 230 9.58 15.35 14.82
C GLU A 230 9.24 16.20 16.06
N ASP A 231 7.95 16.44 16.33
CA ASP A 231 7.47 17.18 17.51
C ASP A 231 7.86 16.50 18.83
N LEU A 232 7.97 15.17 18.85
CA LEU A 232 8.48 14.41 19.99
C LEU A 232 10.00 14.53 20.18
N GLY A 233 10.73 15.08 19.21
CA GLY A 233 12.20 15.20 19.25
C GLY A 233 12.95 14.01 18.67
N CYS A 234 12.28 13.12 17.91
CA CYS A 234 12.97 12.02 17.24
C CYS A 234 13.86 12.56 16.12
N ARG A 235 15.15 12.23 16.15
CA ARG A 235 16.13 12.75 15.16
C ARG A 235 16.00 12.14 13.77
N ARG A 236 15.33 11.01 13.64
CA ARG A 236 15.23 10.24 12.40
C ARG A 236 13.77 9.98 12.04
N PRO A 237 13.39 10.12 10.76
CA PRO A 237 12.05 9.77 10.33
C PRO A 237 11.82 8.26 10.48
N PRO A 238 10.58 7.85 10.79
CA PRO A 238 10.24 6.43 10.86
C PRO A 238 10.31 5.75 9.48
N TYR A 239 10.53 4.44 9.52
CA TYR A 239 10.36 3.55 8.39
C TYR A 239 8.95 2.94 8.41
N ILE A 240 8.44 2.59 7.24
CA ILE A 240 7.18 1.89 7.06
C ILE A 240 7.47 0.46 6.66
N MET A 241 6.81 -0.48 7.33
CA MET A 241 6.92 -1.88 6.99
C MET A 241 6.28 -2.16 5.62
N GLN A 242 6.91 -2.98 4.82
CA GLN A 242 6.44 -3.37 3.50
C GLN A 242 5.78 -4.75 3.54
N SER A 243 4.85 -4.99 2.61
CA SER A 243 4.23 -6.29 2.38
C SER A 243 5.23 -7.39 2.08
N ASN A 244 6.47 -7.08 1.67
CA ASN A 244 7.48 -8.07 1.32
C ASN A 244 8.38 -8.51 2.49
N GLY A 245 8.08 -8.08 3.72
CA GLY A 245 8.91 -8.37 4.89
C GLY A 245 10.08 -7.40 5.10
N GLY A 246 10.30 -6.45 4.18
CA GLY A 246 11.27 -5.37 4.34
C GLY A 246 10.67 -4.09 4.94
N VAL A 247 11.46 -3.02 4.99
CA VAL A 247 11.00 -1.68 5.36
C VAL A 247 11.31 -0.66 4.26
N MET A 248 10.61 0.46 4.23
CA MET A 248 10.82 1.57 3.29
C MET A 248 10.74 2.92 3.99
N THR A 249 11.29 3.96 3.35
CA THR A 249 11.17 5.33 3.85
C THR A 249 9.74 5.85 3.69
N LEU A 250 9.38 6.89 4.45
CA LEU A 250 8.11 7.61 4.29
C LEU A 250 7.87 8.05 2.84
N ARG A 251 8.89 8.61 2.19
CA ARG A 251 8.84 9.00 0.77
C ARG A 251 8.55 7.79 -0.13
N GLY A 252 9.21 6.67 0.10
CA GLY A 252 8.95 5.44 -0.66
C GLY A 252 7.51 4.96 -0.50
N ALA A 253 6.96 5.02 0.71
CA ALA A 253 5.57 4.65 0.98
C ALA A 253 4.57 5.64 0.36
N GLN A 254 4.91 6.93 0.25
CA GLN A 254 4.11 7.91 -0.49
C GLN A 254 4.12 7.64 -2.00
N GLU A 255 5.26 7.24 -2.57
CA GLU A 255 5.39 6.95 -4.00
C GLU A 255 4.76 5.60 -4.39
N ARG A 256 4.68 4.63 -3.46
CA ARG A 256 4.20 3.26 -3.69
C ARG A 256 3.36 2.73 -2.51
N PRO A 257 2.22 3.34 -2.17
CA PRO A 257 1.39 2.94 -1.03
C PRO A 257 0.85 1.50 -1.13
N ALA A 258 0.72 0.93 -2.32
CA ALA A 258 0.31 -0.48 -2.45
C ALA A 258 1.32 -1.46 -1.83
N ASN A 259 2.58 -1.05 -1.64
CA ASN A 259 3.59 -1.87 -0.99
C ASN A 259 3.40 -1.99 0.52
N THR A 260 2.48 -1.25 1.13
CA THR A 260 2.21 -1.28 2.58
C THR A 260 0.94 -2.04 2.93
N LEU A 261 0.25 -2.64 1.95
CA LEU A 261 -1.04 -3.31 2.14
C LEU A 261 -1.02 -4.43 3.19
N PHE A 262 0.07 -5.19 3.28
CA PHE A 262 0.20 -6.29 4.24
C PHE A 262 1.34 -6.04 5.24
N SER A 263 1.60 -4.78 5.59
CA SER A 263 2.75 -4.41 6.40
C SER A 263 2.74 -5.07 7.78
N GLY A 264 1.59 -5.09 8.47
CA GLY A 264 1.45 -5.70 9.82
C GLY A 264 1.71 -7.21 9.80
N PRO A 265 0.92 -7.99 9.03
CA PRO A 265 1.11 -9.44 8.95
C PRO A 265 2.53 -9.83 8.49
N SER A 266 3.12 -9.08 7.56
CA SER A 266 4.50 -9.32 7.11
C SER A 266 5.53 -9.12 8.23
N ALA A 267 5.33 -8.13 9.11
CA ALA A 267 6.19 -7.96 10.29
C ALA A 267 6.07 -9.14 11.25
N GLY A 268 4.84 -9.62 11.49
CA GLY A 268 4.59 -10.81 12.30
C GLY A 268 5.32 -12.04 11.77
N VAL A 269 5.30 -12.27 10.46
CA VAL A 269 6.02 -13.40 9.83
C VAL A 269 7.54 -13.24 9.98
N VAL A 270 8.08 -12.05 9.76
CA VAL A 270 9.53 -11.78 9.88
C VAL A 270 10.00 -11.95 11.32
N GLY A 271 9.25 -11.44 12.29
CA GLY A 271 9.51 -11.62 13.72
C GLY A 271 9.41 -13.09 14.14
N GLY A 272 8.37 -13.78 13.70
CA GLY A 272 8.19 -15.22 13.96
C GLY A 272 9.34 -16.06 13.39
N LEU A 273 9.82 -15.73 12.19
CA LEU A 273 10.99 -16.40 11.61
C LEU A 273 12.27 -16.13 12.38
N HIS A 274 12.46 -14.91 12.90
CA HIS A 274 13.60 -14.59 13.75
C HIS A 274 13.61 -15.47 15.01
N VAL A 275 12.47 -15.57 15.71
CA VAL A 275 12.31 -16.44 16.89
C VAL A 275 12.50 -17.91 16.53
N ALA A 276 11.93 -18.37 15.41
CA ALA A 276 12.08 -19.74 14.95
C ALA A 276 13.54 -20.12 14.70
N ARG A 277 14.34 -19.21 14.12
CA ARG A 277 15.78 -19.41 13.91
C ARG A 277 16.54 -19.55 15.23
N LEU A 278 16.22 -18.72 16.23
CA LEU A 278 16.82 -18.84 17.57
C LEU A 278 16.47 -20.18 18.23
N ALA A 279 15.26 -20.71 17.98
CA ALA A 279 14.82 -22.01 18.45
C ALA A 279 15.35 -23.20 17.62
N GLY A 280 16.14 -22.97 16.56
CA GLY A 280 16.61 -24.03 15.65
C GLY A 280 15.52 -24.65 14.77
N ALA A 281 14.36 -24.00 14.64
CA ALA A 281 13.23 -24.47 13.85
C ALA A 281 13.28 -23.90 12.41
N GLY A 282 13.53 -24.76 11.43
CA GLY A 282 13.57 -24.36 10.01
C GLY A 282 12.20 -24.36 9.31
N ASN A 283 11.22 -25.13 9.81
CA ASN A 283 9.88 -25.20 9.22
C ASN A 283 8.87 -24.78 10.29
N VAL A 284 8.18 -23.67 10.07
CA VAL A 284 7.19 -23.13 11.01
C VAL A 284 5.97 -22.61 10.28
N ILE A 285 4.84 -22.63 10.96
CA ILE A 285 3.63 -21.92 10.54
C ILE A 285 3.47 -20.76 11.52
N THR A 286 3.48 -19.54 11.02
CA THR A 286 3.12 -18.38 11.83
C THR A 286 1.61 -18.28 11.89
N PHE A 287 1.08 -18.02 13.08
CA PHE A 287 -0.35 -17.90 13.35
C PHE A 287 -0.55 -16.65 14.20
N ASP A 288 -1.15 -15.62 13.63
CA ASP A 288 -1.47 -14.37 14.30
C ASP A 288 -2.98 -14.17 14.30
N MET A 289 -3.60 -14.16 15.48
CA MET A 289 -5.03 -14.00 15.63
C MET A 289 -5.31 -12.67 16.34
N GLY A 290 -5.86 -11.73 15.58
CA GLY A 290 -6.34 -10.46 16.09
C GLY A 290 -7.80 -10.50 16.53
N GLY A 291 -8.37 -9.31 16.76
CA GLY A 291 -9.79 -9.15 17.09
C GLY A 291 -10.74 -9.42 15.90
N THR A 292 -10.28 -9.24 14.67
CA THR A 292 -11.14 -9.29 13.47
C THR A 292 -10.74 -10.39 12.48
N SER A 293 -9.45 -10.70 12.40
CA SER A 293 -8.88 -11.64 11.43
C SER A 293 -7.82 -12.51 12.06
N THR A 294 -7.52 -13.61 11.37
CA THR A 294 -6.38 -14.49 11.64
C THR A 294 -5.50 -14.56 10.40
N ASP A 295 -4.21 -14.32 10.57
CA ASP A 295 -3.20 -14.32 9.52
C ASP A 295 -2.25 -15.51 9.69
N VAL A 296 -2.08 -16.29 8.62
CA VAL A 296 -1.29 -17.52 8.61
C VAL A 296 -0.28 -17.52 7.48
N CYS A 297 0.97 -17.91 7.77
CA CYS A 297 2.02 -18.05 6.75
C CYS A 297 2.84 -19.31 6.99
N LEU A 298 3.20 -20.00 5.90
CA LEU A 298 4.12 -21.13 5.93
C LEU A 298 5.55 -20.65 5.67
N VAL A 299 6.45 -20.92 6.61
CA VAL A 299 7.89 -20.77 6.45
C VAL A 299 8.51 -22.16 6.28
N ARG A 300 9.23 -22.35 5.18
CA ARG A 300 9.87 -23.63 4.84
C ARG A 300 11.37 -23.45 4.74
N GLN A 301 12.13 -24.29 5.44
CA GLN A 301 13.60 -24.28 5.45
C GLN A 301 14.21 -22.89 5.73
N GLY A 302 13.59 -22.13 6.63
CA GLY A 302 14.05 -20.80 7.04
C GLY A 302 13.78 -19.69 6.01
N ALA A 303 13.00 -19.98 4.96
CA ALA A 303 12.61 -19.05 3.91
C ALA A 303 11.10 -18.76 3.95
N ILE A 304 10.76 -17.46 3.86
CA ILE A 304 9.39 -16.97 3.79
C ILE A 304 8.88 -17.16 2.35
N SER A 305 7.70 -17.76 2.18
CA SER A 305 7.04 -17.85 0.87
C SER A 305 6.59 -16.45 0.42
N MET A 306 6.81 -16.15 -0.86
CA MET A 306 6.49 -14.85 -1.46
C MET A 306 5.53 -15.04 -2.62
N VAL A 307 4.55 -14.15 -2.72
CA VAL A 307 3.66 -14.01 -3.87
C VAL A 307 3.90 -12.67 -4.55
N HIS A 308 3.63 -12.59 -5.85
CA HIS A 308 3.83 -11.36 -6.64
C HIS A 308 2.52 -10.68 -7.05
N GLU A 309 1.39 -11.32 -6.76
CA GLU A 309 0.06 -10.83 -7.10
C GLU A 309 -0.94 -11.35 -6.06
N LYS A 310 -1.81 -10.47 -5.59
CA LYS A 310 -2.93 -10.82 -4.70
C LYS A 310 -4.15 -9.98 -5.04
N GLU A 311 -5.33 -10.56 -4.91
CA GLU A 311 -6.59 -9.81 -5.05
C GLU A 311 -6.99 -9.19 -3.72
N ILE A 312 -7.31 -7.89 -3.74
CA ILE A 312 -7.69 -7.11 -2.55
C ILE A 312 -8.97 -6.35 -2.88
N GLY A 313 -10.07 -6.68 -2.19
CA GLY A 313 -11.37 -6.03 -2.45
C GLY A 313 -11.79 -6.10 -3.91
N GLY A 314 -11.57 -7.24 -4.58
CA GLY A 314 -11.89 -7.43 -6.00
C GLY A 314 -10.89 -6.80 -6.99
N THR A 315 -9.81 -6.18 -6.50
CA THR A 315 -8.77 -5.53 -7.30
C THR A 315 -7.46 -6.31 -7.24
N PRO A 316 -6.98 -6.88 -8.36
CA PRO A 316 -5.66 -7.51 -8.41
C PRO A 316 -4.55 -6.48 -8.24
N VAL A 317 -3.64 -6.71 -7.30
CA VAL A 317 -2.49 -5.86 -7.03
C VAL A 317 -1.22 -6.68 -7.21
N ARG A 318 -0.35 -6.23 -8.11
CA ARG A 318 0.90 -6.91 -8.45
C ARG A 318 2.07 -6.20 -7.77
N THR A 319 2.33 -6.60 -6.53
CA THR A 319 3.51 -6.20 -5.77
C THR A 319 4.05 -7.43 -5.04
N PRO A 320 5.37 -7.52 -4.77
CA PRO A 320 5.91 -8.60 -3.95
C PRO A 320 5.32 -8.54 -2.53
N MET A 321 4.76 -9.64 -2.05
CA MET A 321 4.17 -9.76 -0.73
C MET A 321 4.57 -11.09 -0.09
N VAL A 322 4.68 -11.12 1.23
CA VAL A 322 4.70 -12.36 2.00
C VAL A 322 3.40 -13.10 1.73
N ASP A 323 3.50 -14.41 1.52
CA ASP A 323 2.38 -15.30 1.27
C ASP A 323 1.59 -15.57 2.56
N VAL A 324 0.95 -14.51 3.07
CA VAL A 324 0.03 -14.56 4.20
C VAL A 324 -1.37 -14.82 3.69
N ASN A 325 -2.04 -15.79 4.30
CA ASN A 325 -3.46 -16.06 4.11
C ASN A 325 -4.22 -15.52 5.31
N SER A 326 -5.21 -14.69 5.04
CA SER A 326 -6.03 -14.04 6.07
C SER A 326 -7.42 -14.66 6.08
N VAL A 327 -7.89 -15.05 7.25
CA VAL A 327 -9.27 -15.53 7.49
C VAL A 327 -9.99 -14.47 8.30
N GLY A 328 -11.21 -14.11 7.90
CA GLY A 328 -12.09 -13.15 8.61
C GLY A 328 -12.70 -13.72 9.88
N ALA A 329 -11.90 -14.40 10.69
CA ALA A 329 -12.27 -14.94 11.98
C ALA A 329 -11.20 -14.52 13.00
N GLY A 330 -11.63 -13.90 14.09
CA GLY A 330 -10.76 -13.44 15.18
C GLY A 330 -11.48 -13.45 16.52
N GLY A 331 -10.85 -12.91 17.56
CA GLY A 331 -11.39 -12.94 18.92
C GLY A 331 -12.71 -12.19 19.12
N GLY A 332 -13.04 -11.25 18.24
CA GLY A 332 -14.29 -10.47 18.25
C GLY A 332 -15.35 -10.95 17.26
N SER A 333 -15.14 -12.07 16.57
CA SER A 333 -16.13 -12.63 15.66
C SER A 333 -17.39 -13.07 16.42
N ILE A 334 -18.55 -12.63 15.94
CA ILE A 334 -19.84 -12.95 16.55
C ILE A 334 -20.19 -14.41 16.20
N ALA A 335 -20.37 -15.24 17.24
CA ALA A 335 -20.96 -16.57 17.09
C ALA A 335 -22.49 -16.44 17.09
N TRP A 336 -23.13 -16.84 15.99
CA TRP A 336 -24.57 -16.83 15.80
C TRP A 336 -25.02 -18.09 15.05
#